data_AF-A0A3B8L9T4-F1
#
_entry.id   AF-A0A3B8L9T4-F1
#
_cell.length_a   1.000
_cell.length_b   1.000
_cell.length_c   1.000
_cell.angle_alpha   90.00
_cell.angle_beta   90.00
_cell.angle_gamma   90.00
#
_symmetry.space_group_name_H-M   'P 1'
#
loop_
_entity.id
_entity.type
_entity.pdbx_description
1 polymer ?
#
loop_
_entity_poly.entity_id
_entity_poly.type
_entity_poly.pdbx_seq_one_letter_code
_entity_poly.pdbx_strand_id
1 'polypeptide(L)'
;VCPGPVTTEFEAIAENPLEHSVPSFLEISAEHCARESLRGFAKGKALIVPGWRAKFLLWFSRLSPRPLTRFVLSLGSKTLYKPNLSDSSD
;
A
#
# COMPACT_ATOMS: atom_id res chain seq x y z
N VAL A 1 -5.77 -2.30 -11.39
CA VAL A 1 -5.79 -2.86 -10.01
C VAL A 1 -4.74 -2.12 -9.20
N CYS A 2 -5.03 -1.76 -7.95
CA CYS A 2 -4.05 -1.17 -7.03
C CYS A 2 -3.79 -2.20 -5.93
N PRO A 3 -2.83 -3.11 -6.11
CA PRO A 3 -2.46 -4.05 -5.07
C PRO A 3 -1.89 -3.27 -3.87
N GLY A 4 -2.33 -3.62 -2.67
CA GLY A 4 -1.67 -3.17 -1.45
C GLY A 4 -0.31 -3.87 -1.28
N PRO A 5 0.27 -3.88 -0.08
CA PRO A 5 1.39 -4.77 0.21
C PRO A 5 0.93 -6.23 -0.01
N VAL A 6 1.61 -6.92 -0.93
CA VAL A 6 1.30 -8.30 -1.28
C VAL A 6 2.53 -9.12 -1.01
N THR A 7 2.42 -10.10 -0.11
CA THR A 7 3.51 -11.00 0.21
C THR A 7 3.82 -11.83 -1.04
N THR A 8 4.96 -11.56 -1.64
CA THR A 8 5.46 -12.26 -2.83
C THR A 8 6.94 -12.52 -2.68
N GLU A 9 7.45 -13.55 -3.37
CA GLU A 9 8.88 -13.86 -3.34
C GLU A 9 9.75 -12.76 -3.97
N PHE A 10 9.14 -11.89 -4.78
CA PHE A 10 9.79 -10.69 -5.31
C PHE A 10 10.14 -9.69 -4.20
N GLU A 11 9.36 -9.63 -3.13
CA GLU A 11 9.60 -8.68 -2.04
C GLU A 11 10.89 -9.01 -1.29
N ALA A 12 11.18 -10.30 -1.10
CA ALA A 12 12.40 -10.79 -0.47
C ALA A 12 13.66 -10.58 -1.33
N ILE A 13 13.49 -10.47 -2.66
CA ILE A 13 14.61 -10.28 -3.60
C ILE A 13 14.83 -8.79 -3.90
N ALA A 14 13.76 -7.99 -3.88
CA ALA A 14 13.81 -6.57 -4.26
C ALA A 14 14.23 -5.63 -3.12
N GLU A 15 14.61 -6.15 -1.94
CA GLU A 15 14.98 -5.38 -0.73
C GLU A 15 14.05 -4.18 -0.53
N ASN A 16 12.75 -4.44 -0.39
CA ASN A 16 11.74 -3.39 -0.36
C ASN A 16 12.03 -2.43 0.83
N PRO A 17 12.31 -1.13 0.60
CA PRO A 17 12.64 -0.20 1.67
C PRO A 17 11.50 0.02 2.68
N LEU A 18 10.31 -0.49 2.38
CA LEU A 18 9.12 -0.45 3.24
C LEU A 18 8.78 -1.79 3.91
N GLU A 19 9.57 -2.84 3.71
CA GLU A 19 9.31 -4.21 4.21
C GLU A 19 9.06 -4.24 5.73
N HIS A 20 9.78 -3.43 6.51
CA HIS A 20 9.59 -3.34 7.97
C HIS A 20 8.53 -2.33 8.43
N SER A 21 7.98 -1.51 7.53
CA SER A 21 7.03 -0.45 7.88
C SER A 21 5.59 -0.83 7.62
N VAL A 22 5.35 -1.94 6.92
CA VAL A 22 4.01 -2.45 6.65
C VAL A 22 3.59 -3.43 7.75
N PRO A 23 2.44 -3.21 8.39
CA PRO A 23 1.90 -4.19 9.31
C PRO A 23 1.43 -5.46 8.57
N SER A 24 1.81 -6.64 9.08
CA SER A 24 1.42 -7.95 8.54
C SER A 24 -0.09 -8.17 8.37
N PHE A 25 -0.92 -7.40 9.08
CA PHE A 25 -2.37 -7.45 8.95
C PHE A 25 -2.91 -6.74 7.69
N LEU A 26 -2.12 -5.87 7.05
CA LEU A 26 -2.45 -5.21 5.78
C LEU A 26 -1.94 -6.00 4.57
N GLU A 27 -1.01 -6.92 4.79
CA GLU A 27 -0.52 -7.81 3.76
C GLU A 27 -1.60 -8.81 3.32
N ILE A 28 -1.62 -9.08 2.03
CA ILE A 28 -2.47 -10.11 1.43
C ILE A 28 -1.61 -11.05 0.59
N SER A 29 -2.01 -12.31 0.47
CA SER A 29 -1.30 -13.24 -0.40
C SER A 29 -1.50 -12.90 -1.89
N ALA A 30 -0.54 -13.32 -2.73
CA ALA A 30 -0.60 -13.14 -4.18
C ALA A 30 -1.86 -13.77 -4.79
N GLU A 31 -2.25 -14.96 -4.33
CA GLU A 31 -3.44 -15.67 -4.81
C GLU A 31 -4.71 -14.92 -4.44
N HIS A 32 -4.77 -14.33 -3.26
CA HIS A 32 -5.92 -13.52 -2.83
C HIS A 32 -6.03 -12.26 -3.70
N CYS A 33 -4.91 -11.58 -3.92
CA CYS A 33 -4.83 -10.42 -4.81
C CYS A 33 -5.33 -10.74 -6.22
N ALA A 34 -4.83 -11.83 -6.83
CA ALA A 34 -5.23 -12.26 -8.16
C ALA A 34 -6.72 -12.58 -8.24
N ARG A 35 -7.26 -13.33 -7.27
CA ARG A 35 -8.67 -13.74 -7.23
C ARG A 35 -9.62 -12.56 -7.13
N GLU A 36 -9.36 -11.61 -6.24
CA GLU A 36 -10.19 -10.41 -6.08
C GLU A 36 -10.06 -9.47 -7.28
N SER A 37 -8.89 -9.40 -7.89
CA SER A 37 -8.66 -8.64 -9.13
C SER A 37 -9.49 -9.17 -10.29
N LEU A 38 -9.45 -10.48 -10.53
CA LEU A 38 -10.25 -11.12 -11.58
C LEU A 38 -11.75 -10.97 -11.34
N ARG A 39 -12.21 -11.14 -10.08
CA ARG A 39 -13.61 -10.92 -9.70
C ARG A 39 -14.06 -9.47 -9.89
N GLY A 40 -13.20 -8.51 -9.55
CA GLY A 40 -13.48 -7.08 -9.74
C GLY A 40 -13.56 -6.71 -11.22
N PHE A 41 -12.67 -7.28 -12.02
CA PHE A 41 -12.61 -7.10 -13.46
C PHE A 41 -13.87 -7.65 -14.14
N ALA A 42 -14.28 -8.88 -13.80
CA ALA A 42 -15.52 -9.49 -14.30
C ALA A 42 -16.78 -8.66 -13.96
N LYS A 43 -16.73 -7.86 -12.89
CA LYS A 43 -17.82 -6.95 -12.47
C LYS A 43 -17.74 -5.57 -13.10
N GLY A 44 -16.84 -5.33 -14.06
CA GLY A 44 -16.68 -4.05 -14.77
C GLY A 44 -16.16 -2.91 -13.89
N LYS A 45 -15.45 -3.20 -12.80
CA LYS A 45 -14.95 -2.16 -11.89
C LYS A 45 -13.69 -1.50 -12.47
N ALA A 46 -13.73 -0.17 -12.63
CA ALA A 46 -12.59 0.63 -13.07
C ALA A 46 -11.42 0.66 -12.06
N LEU A 47 -11.73 0.62 -10.76
CA LEU A 47 -10.74 0.56 -9.69
C LEU A 47 -10.98 -0.67 -8.81
N ILE A 48 -9.94 -1.49 -8.66
CA ILE A 48 -9.98 -2.73 -7.88
C ILE A 48 -8.87 -2.67 -6.85
N VAL A 49 -9.28 -2.64 -5.58
CA VAL A 49 -8.40 -2.66 -4.41
C VAL A 49 -8.64 -4.02 -3.75
N PRO A 50 -7.70 -4.98 -3.89
CA PRO A 50 -7.81 -6.27 -3.25
C PRO A 50 -7.59 -6.10 -1.74
N GLY A 51 -8.46 -6.72 -0.94
CA GLY A 51 -8.49 -6.55 0.51
C GLY A 51 -9.46 -5.45 0.98
N TRP A 52 -10.42 -5.83 1.83
CA TRP A 52 -11.44 -4.93 2.37
C TRP A 52 -10.85 -3.83 3.27
N ARG A 53 -9.74 -4.11 3.96
CA ARG A 53 -9.04 -3.17 4.84
C ARG A 53 -8.42 -2.00 4.09
N ALA A 54 -7.63 -2.28 3.04
CA ALA A 54 -7.06 -1.26 2.18
C ALA A 54 -8.15 -0.42 1.51
N LYS A 55 -9.25 -1.06 1.10
CA LYS A 55 -10.43 -0.37 0.57
C LYS A 55 -11.07 0.56 1.62
N PHE A 56 -11.19 0.12 2.87
CA PHE A 56 -11.72 0.94 3.96
C PHE A 56 -10.81 2.13 4.29
N LEU A 57 -9.49 1.92 4.33
CA LEU A 57 -8.50 2.98 4.51
C LEU A 57 -8.59 4.04 3.42
N LEU A 58 -8.65 3.63 2.15
CA LEU A 58 -8.81 4.56 1.02
C LEU A 58 -10.16 5.29 1.09
N TRP A 59 -11.23 4.60 1.44
CA TRP A 59 -12.56 5.21 1.57
C TRP A 59 -12.61 6.22 2.72
N PHE A 60 -12.04 5.88 3.87
CA PHE A 60 -11.95 6.78 5.02
C PHE A 60 -11.02 7.97 4.75
N SER A 61 -9.90 7.75 4.07
CA SER A 61 -9.02 8.82 3.59
C SER A 61 -9.76 9.79 2.67
N ARG A 62 -10.64 9.28 1.81
CA ARG A 62 -11.46 10.10 0.90
C ARG A 62 -12.59 10.86 1.60
N LEU A 63 -13.11 10.31 2.71
CA LEU A 63 -14.14 10.97 3.53
C LEU A 63 -13.52 11.96 4.54
N SER A 64 -12.25 11.77 4.89
CA SER A 64 -11.57 12.59 5.89
C SER A 64 -11.41 14.04 5.42
N PRO A 65 -11.67 15.04 6.28
CA PRO A 65 -11.45 16.44 5.95
C PRO A 65 -9.98 16.70 5.60
N ARG A 66 -9.74 17.48 4.53
CA ARG A 66 -8.39 17.92 4.12
C ARG A 66 -7.50 18.51 5.24
N PRO A 67 -8.00 19.30 6.21
CA PRO A 67 -7.13 19.80 7.29
C PRO A 67 -6.66 18.68 8.22
N LEU A 68 -7.49 17.66 8.46
CA LEU A 68 -7.14 16.55 9.36
C LEU A 68 -6.10 15.63 8.72
N THR A 69 -6.28 15.28 7.44
CA THR A 69 -5.28 14.52 6.68
C THR A 69 -3.94 15.25 6.61
N ARG A 70 -3.95 16.56 6.36
CA ARG A 70 -2.73 17.39 6.38
C ARG A 70 -2.06 17.40 7.75
N PHE A 71 -2.84 17.47 8.84
CA PHE A 71 -2.31 17.43 10.19
C PHE A 71 -1.66 16.08 10.52
N VAL A 72 -2.35 14.96 10.25
CA VAL A 72 -1.83 13.61 10.48
C VAL A 72 -0.57 13.35 9.66
N LEU A 73 -0.60 13.69 8.37
CA LEU A 73 0.58 13.56 7.51
C LEU A 73 1.71 14.46 8.00
N SER A 74 1.44 15.72 8.38
CA SER A 74 2.46 16.62 8.92
C SER A 74 3.14 16.10 10.20
N LEU A 75 2.46 15.26 10.97
CA LEU A 75 3.04 14.60 12.14
C LEU A 75 3.91 13.39 11.73
N GLY A 76 3.48 12.61 10.72
CA GLY A 76 4.21 11.44 10.21
C GLY A 76 5.37 11.75 9.27
N SER A 77 5.36 12.88 8.56
CA SER A 77 6.37 13.26 7.56
C SER A 77 7.76 13.43 8.15
N LYS A 78 7.88 13.80 9.44
CA LYS A 78 9.17 13.93 10.12
C LYS A 78 9.85 12.57 10.36
N THR A 79 9.08 11.49 10.36
CA THR A 79 9.57 10.12 10.58
C THR A 79 9.77 9.35 9.27
N LEU A 80 9.06 9.72 8.19
CA LEU A 80 9.13 9.05 6.88
C LEU A 80 10.12 9.68 5.88
N TYR A 81 10.72 10.83 6.18
CA TYR A 81 11.80 11.41 5.36
C TYR A 81 13.16 10.82 5.78
N LYS A 82 13.51 9.67 5.20
CA LYS A 82 14.87 9.10 5.24
C LYS A 82 15.41 9.12 3.81
N PRO A 83 16.31 10.06 3.44
CA PRO A 83 16.99 9.99 2.17
C PRO A 83 18.04 8.87 2.24
N ASN A 84 17.71 7.67 1.75
CA ASN A 84 18.72 6.68 1.39
C ASN A 84 19.19 7.00 -0.03
N LEU A 85 20.11 7.95 -0.14
CA LEU A 85 20.88 8.26 -1.35
C LEU A 85 22.37 8.07 -1.02
N SER A 86 22.76 6.82 -0.93
CA SER A 86 24.13 6.28 -0.99
C SER A 86 23.89 4.81 -1.34
N ASP A 87 24.26 4.27 -2.49
CA ASP A 87 25.60 4.29 -3.05
C ASP A 87 25.48 3.73 -4.49
N SER A 88 25.73 4.54 -5.50
CA SER A 88 25.83 4.09 -6.89
C SER A 88 26.92 4.89 -7.59
N SER A 89 28.11 4.92 -7.02
CA SER A 89 29.36 5.36 -7.67
C SER A 89 30.55 4.87 -6.84
N ASP A 90 30.92 3.60 -7.00
CA ASP A 90 32.30 3.12 -7.26
C ASP A 90 32.40 1.58 -7.23
#